data_AF-A0A6G4MPR8-F1
#
_entry.id   AF-A0A6G4MPR8-F1
#
_cell.length_a   1.000
_cell.length_b   1.000
_cell.length_c   1.000
_cell.angle_alpha   90.00
_cell.angle_beta   90.00
_cell.angle_gamma   90.00
#
_symmetry.space_group_name_H-M   'P 1'
#
loop_
_entity.id
_entity.type
_entity.pdbx_description
1 polymer ?
#
loop_
_entity_poly.entity_id
_entity_poly.type
_entity_poly.pdbx_seq_one_letter_code
_entity_poly.pdbx_strand_id
1 'polypeptide(L)'
;MLMRVIFILLLLVSGGASASLTSQQGLPAQYMQTTEDAAIWAQVGNAVVNVGNVRAGQILAVFPAAADYYEFRFGFGTGFIDKEHLEKVQGKQRVEDSLGDLNKPLSNQNLITWKDTPVYNAPSSGSAPFGTLSANLRYPILNKLKDRLNQTWFQIRIGNRLAWISSLDAQEDNGLPILTYHHILRDEENTRFRHTSTTTSVRAFNNQMAWLRDQGYTTLTMYQLEGYVRNKMNLPAKAVVITFDDGLKSVSRYAYPVLKEYGFNATAFIISSRIKGHPQKWDPRSLQFMSVQEIKAIQDVFDIQSHTQFLHRVDGYKHPILLSRSYHVILFDFERSRRALAQFNPRVLYVSYPFGGYDNKAIKAANDAGFHLAVTTVKGKVKPGDNPFLLKRLYILRTDSLETMSRLISNQPQG
;
A
#
# COMPACT_ATOMS: atom_id res chain seq x y z
N MET A 1 -26.84 26.72 -25.47
CA MET A 1 -26.11 25.63 -26.13
C MET A 1 -24.64 26.02 -26.26
N LEU A 2 -23.83 25.73 -25.25
CA LEU A 2 -22.41 25.35 -25.38
C LEU A 2 -21.90 24.95 -23.98
N MET A 3 -21.81 23.64 -23.76
CA MET A 3 -21.32 23.03 -22.53
C MET A 3 -19.78 22.99 -22.62
N ARG A 4 -19.06 23.74 -21.79
CA ARG A 4 -17.60 23.64 -21.71
C ARG A 4 -17.24 22.50 -20.76
N VAL A 5 -16.99 21.33 -21.33
CA VAL A 5 -16.31 20.23 -20.65
C VAL A 5 -14.82 20.55 -20.66
N ILE A 6 -14.26 20.93 -19.50
CA ILE A 6 -12.81 21.08 -19.32
C ILE A 6 -12.28 19.75 -18.79
N PHE A 7 -11.60 19.00 -19.67
CA PHE A 7 -10.75 17.89 -19.27
C PHE A 7 -9.46 18.46 -18.69
N ILE A 8 -9.24 18.34 -17.37
CA ILE A 8 -7.95 18.63 -16.75
C ILE A 8 -7.07 17.39 -16.89
N LEU A 9 -6.16 17.42 -17.87
CA LEU A 9 -5.09 16.44 -18.01
C LEU A 9 -3.83 17.03 -17.33
N LEU A 10 -3.57 16.66 -16.08
CA LEU A 10 -2.30 16.97 -15.41
C LEU A 10 -1.20 16.04 -15.93
N LEU A 11 -0.44 16.53 -16.92
CA LEU A 11 0.84 15.95 -17.32
C LEU A 11 1.89 16.28 -16.26
N LEU A 12 2.13 15.34 -15.33
CA LEU A 12 3.26 15.39 -14.41
C LEU A 12 4.52 14.91 -15.15
N VAL A 13 5.39 15.86 -15.52
CA VAL A 13 6.79 15.58 -15.87
C VAL A 13 7.50 15.12 -14.59
N SER A 14 8.14 13.96 -14.68
CA SER A 14 8.91 13.31 -13.63
C SER A 14 10.16 14.12 -13.25
N GLY A 15 9.98 15.06 -12.33
CA GLY A 15 11.04 15.68 -11.55
C GLY A 15 10.80 15.43 -10.07
N GLY A 16 11.72 14.74 -9.41
CA GLY A 16 11.64 14.45 -7.97
C GLY A 16 11.67 15.73 -7.14
N ALA A 17 10.49 16.28 -6.86
CA ALA A 17 10.27 17.23 -5.79
C ALA A 17 9.11 16.70 -4.97
N SER A 18 9.41 16.20 -3.77
CA SER A 18 8.39 15.93 -2.76
C SER A 18 7.80 17.27 -2.34
N ALA A 19 6.76 17.72 -3.05
CA ALA A 19 5.87 18.75 -2.56
C ALA A 19 5.14 18.17 -1.35
N SER A 20 5.63 18.51 -0.17
CA SER A 20 4.89 18.39 1.09
C SER A 20 3.63 19.25 0.98
N LEU A 21 2.54 18.69 0.46
CA LEU A 21 1.19 19.29 0.45
C LEU A 21 0.52 19.24 1.84
N THR A 22 1.28 19.48 2.92
CA THR A 22 0.73 19.52 4.27
C THR A 22 0.93 20.91 4.86
N SER A 23 -0.11 21.74 4.76
CA SER A 23 -0.29 22.99 5.52
C SER A 23 -0.76 22.76 6.96
N GLN A 24 -0.92 21.49 7.38
CA GLN A 24 -1.52 21.09 8.66
C GLN A 24 -0.77 21.56 9.93
N GLN A 25 0.40 22.19 9.81
CA GLN A 25 1.16 22.71 10.95
C GLN A 25 0.88 24.20 11.16
N GLY A 26 -0.10 24.52 12.00
CA GLY A 26 -0.13 25.79 12.74
C GLY A 26 -1.42 26.62 12.68
N LEU A 27 -2.32 26.38 11.74
CA LEU A 27 -3.58 27.13 11.65
C LEU A 27 -4.71 26.47 12.48
N PRO A 28 -5.49 27.24 13.26
CA PRO A 28 -6.62 26.70 13.99
C PRO A 28 -7.70 26.21 13.02
N ALA A 29 -8.31 25.07 13.35
CA ALA A 29 -9.42 24.56 12.56
C ALA A 29 -10.62 25.52 12.60
N GLN A 30 -11.28 25.71 11.47
CA GLN A 30 -12.53 26.46 11.34
C GLN A 30 -13.67 25.46 11.18
N TYR A 31 -14.71 25.59 12.01
CA TYR A 31 -15.93 24.82 11.79
C TYR A 31 -16.78 25.54 10.75
N MET A 32 -16.99 24.87 9.62
CA MET A 32 -17.77 25.35 8.49
C MET A 32 -18.91 24.36 8.23
N GLN A 33 -20.01 24.87 7.70
CA GLN A 33 -21.21 24.08 7.38
C GLN A 33 -21.40 24.02 5.87
N THR A 34 -21.75 22.85 5.35
CA THR A 34 -22.11 22.69 3.93
C THR A 34 -23.43 23.38 3.63
N THR A 35 -23.47 24.19 2.58
CA THR A 35 -24.68 24.89 2.11
C THR A 35 -25.55 24.01 1.20
N GLU A 36 -24.91 23.06 0.51
CA GLU A 36 -25.50 22.08 -0.39
C GLU A 36 -24.78 20.74 -0.30
N ASP A 37 -25.24 19.73 -1.06
CA ASP A 37 -24.53 18.46 -1.18
C ASP A 37 -23.21 18.69 -1.92
N ALA A 38 -22.09 18.49 -1.23
CA ALA A 38 -20.76 18.84 -1.70
C ALA A 38 -19.91 17.59 -1.94
N ALA A 39 -19.27 17.51 -3.10
CA ALA A 39 -18.27 16.49 -3.36
C ALA A 39 -17.04 16.69 -2.45
N ILE A 40 -16.49 15.59 -1.95
CA ILE A 40 -15.23 15.59 -1.23
C ILE A 40 -14.18 14.80 -1.99
N TRP A 41 -12.96 15.32 -1.96
CA TRP A 41 -11.80 14.73 -2.62
C TRP A 41 -10.76 14.37 -1.57
N ALA A 42 -9.90 13.40 -1.83
CA ALA A 42 -8.78 13.13 -0.95
C ALA A 42 -7.61 12.52 -1.73
N GLN A 43 -6.41 12.70 -1.18
CA GLN A 43 -5.26 11.96 -1.66
C GLN A 43 -5.38 10.48 -1.24
N VAL A 44 -5.50 9.59 -2.23
CA VAL A 44 -5.51 8.13 -2.08
C VAL A 44 -4.36 7.56 -2.91
N GLY A 45 -3.33 7.06 -2.22
CA GLY A 45 -2.04 6.79 -2.84
C GLY A 45 -1.42 8.07 -3.41
N ASN A 46 -1.21 8.10 -4.72
CA ASN A 46 -0.60 9.24 -5.43
C ASN A 46 -1.63 10.10 -6.19
N ALA A 47 -2.91 9.72 -6.16
CA ALA A 47 -3.96 10.43 -6.89
C ALA A 47 -4.87 11.18 -5.91
N VAL A 48 -5.29 12.38 -6.30
CA VAL A 48 -6.44 13.04 -5.68
C VAL A 48 -7.67 12.53 -6.42
N VAL A 49 -8.57 11.86 -5.69
CA VAL A 49 -9.77 11.24 -6.25
C VAL A 49 -10.99 11.71 -5.48
N ASN A 50 -12.16 11.66 -6.13
CA ASN A 50 -13.42 11.84 -5.43
C ASN A 50 -13.59 10.67 -4.45
N VAL A 51 -13.85 10.98 -3.19
CA VAL A 51 -14.00 9.99 -2.11
C VAL A 51 -15.41 9.97 -1.52
N GLY A 52 -16.34 10.68 -2.14
CA GLY A 52 -17.75 10.71 -1.79
C GLY A 52 -18.31 12.12 -1.75
N ASN A 53 -19.34 12.30 -0.93
CA ASN A 53 -19.97 13.59 -0.70
C ASN A 53 -20.35 13.79 0.76
N VAL A 54 -20.57 15.05 1.10
CA VAL A 54 -21.13 15.48 2.38
C VAL A 54 -22.42 16.22 2.06
N ARG A 55 -23.52 15.84 2.72
CA ARG A 55 -24.83 16.44 2.45
C ARG A 55 -24.89 17.89 2.92
N ALA A 56 -25.89 18.63 2.44
CA ALA A 56 -26.22 19.96 2.95
C ALA A 56 -26.45 19.96 4.47
N GLY A 57 -26.04 21.04 5.13
CA GLY A 57 -26.24 21.27 6.56
C GLY A 57 -25.27 20.53 7.49
N GLN A 58 -24.22 19.91 6.97
CA GLN A 58 -23.24 19.18 7.78
C GLN A 58 -22.06 20.06 8.17
N ILE A 59 -21.63 19.92 9.41
CA ILE A 59 -20.48 20.67 9.96
C ILE A 59 -19.20 19.85 9.81
N LEU A 60 -18.14 20.50 9.34
CA LEU A 60 -16.78 19.95 9.22
C LEU A 60 -15.78 20.93 9.85
N ALA A 61 -14.77 20.39 10.53
CA ALA A 61 -13.58 21.15 10.85
C ALA A 61 -12.64 21.16 9.66
N VAL A 62 -12.35 22.36 9.15
CA VAL A 62 -11.55 22.58 7.96
C VAL A 62 -10.38 23.53 8.24
N PHE A 63 -9.38 23.52 7.36
CA PHE A 63 -8.16 24.30 7.44
C PHE A 63 -7.99 25.10 6.14
N PRO A 64 -7.72 26.42 6.22
CA PRO A 64 -7.42 27.20 5.02
C PRO A 64 -6.14 26.68 4.36
N ALA A 65 -6.22 26.32 3.08
CA ALA A 65 -5.11 25.69 2.36
C ALA A 65 -4.74 26.42 1.06
N ALA A 66 -5.72 26.73 0.23
CA ALA A 66 -5.55 27.46 -1.03
C ALA A 66 -6.67 28.49 -1.24
N ALA A 67 -6.73 29.11 -2.43
CA ALA A 67 -7.73 30.15 -2.73
C ALA A 67 -9.16 29.59 -2.82
N ASP A 68 -9.30 28.39 -3.37
CA ASP A 68 -10.52 27.76 -3.87
C ASP A 68 -11.02 26.57 -3.03
N TYR A 69 -10.15 25.93 -2.24
CA TYR A 69 -10.55 24.81 -1.38
C TYR A 69 -10.10 24.97 0.07
N TYR A 70 -10.81 24.25 0.94
CA TYR A 70 -10.37 23.95 2.29
C TYR A 70 -9.82 22.52 2.38
N GLU A 71 -8.83 22.33 3.26
CA GLU A 71 -8.36 21.02 3.67
C GLU A 71 -9.13 20.53 4.91
N PHE A 72 -9.28 19.22 5.07
CA PHE A 72 -9.79 18.62 6.29
C PHE A 72 -9.15 17.26 6.54
N ARG A 73 -9.26 16.75 7.77
CA ARG A 73 -8.74 15.41 8.09
C ARG A 73 -9.62 14.33 7.48
N PHE A 74 -9.04 13.49 6.62
CA PHE A 74 -9.73 12.38 5.96
C PHE A 74 -8.89 11.10 6.04
N GLY A 75 -9.37 10.12 6.80
CA GLY A 75 -8.66 8.88 7.08
C GLY A 75 -7.28 9.13 7.70
N PHE A 76 -6.25 8.57 7.07
CA PHE A 76 -4.84 8.78 7.42
C PHE A 76 -4.19 10.00 6.76
N GLY A 77 -4.94 10.73 5.92
CA GLY A 77 -4.43 11.82 5.11
C GLY A 77 -5.33 13.06 5.10
N THR A 78 -5.26 13.77 3.98
CA THR A 78 -5.96 15.04 3.78
C THR A 78 -7.09 14.87 2.78
N GLY A 79 -8.24 15.41 3.14
CA GLY A 79 -9.38 15.62 2.26
C GLY A 79 -9.50 17.09 1.86
N PHE A 80 -10.20 17.33 0.76
CA PHE A 80 -10.42 18.64 0.16
C PHE A 80 -11.90 18.83 -0.16
N ILE A 81 -12.38 20.04 0.06
CA ILE A 81 -13.75 20.47 -0.25
C ILE A 81 -13.69 21.90 -0.76
N ASP A 82 -14.47 22.19 -1.80
CA ASP A 82 -14.54 23.52 -2.39
C ASP A 82 -15.11 24.52 -1.37
N LYS A 83 -14.55 25.73 -1.35
CA LYS A 83 -15.01 26.80 -0.46
C LYS A 83 -16.41 27.29 -0.79
N GLU A 84 -16.82 27.23 -2.06
CA GLU A 84 -18.15 27.71 -2.50
C GLU A 84 -19.29 26.92 -1.85
N HIS A 85 -19.03 25.68 -1.45
CA HIS A 85 -20.02 24.83 -0.78
C HIS A 85 -20.04 25.00 0.75
N LEU A 86 -19.28 25.93 1.32
CA LEU A 86 -19.10 26.07 2.76
C LEU A 86 -19.38 27.49 3.26
N GLU A 87 -20.14 27.57 4.34
CA GLU A 87 -20.36 28.82 5.09
C GLU A 87 -19.91 28.69 6.55
N LYS A 88 -19.71 29.83 7.22
CA LYS A 88 -19.41 29.84 8.65
C LYS A 88 -20.62 29.32 9.42
N VAL A 89 -20.36 28.42 10.37
CA VAL A 89 -21.40 27.92 11.28
C VAL A 89 -22.08 29.08 12.00
N GLN A 90 -23.41 29.14 11.92
CA GLN A 90 -24.21 30.15 12.62
C GLN A 90 -24.54 29.68 14.05
N GLY A 91 -24.30 30.53 15.05
CA GLY A 91 -24.65 30.25 16.45
C GLY A 91 -23.69 29.29 17.18
N LYS A 92 -24.19 28.60 18.22
CA LYS A 92 -23.41 27.70 19.09
C LYS A 92 -23.44 26.23 18.63
N GLN A 93 -23.59 25.95 17.34
CA GLN A 93 -23.52 24.55 16.89
C GLN A 93 -22.10 24.01 17.09
N ARG A 94 -22.00 22.85 17.72
CA ARG A 94 -20.73 22.17 18.03
C ARG A 94 -20.79 20.75 17.50
N VAL A 95 -19.64 20.26 17.07
CA VAL A 95 -19.45 18.82 16.84
C VAL A 95 -19.50 18.12 18.20
N GLU A 96 -20.39 17.12 18.32
CA GLU A 96 -20.49 16.31 19.53
C GLU A 96 -19.35 15.28 19.61
N ASP A 97 -18.64 15.29 20.74
CA ASP A 97 -17.64 14.27 21.11
C ASP A 97 -17.58 14.13 22.65
N SER A 98 -18.70 13.75 23.25
CA SER A 98 -18.84 13.68 24.71
C SER A 98 -17.86 12.73 25.39
N LEU A 99 -17.38 11.71 24.67
CA LEU A 99 -16.44 10.70 25.16
C LEU A 99 -14.97 11.00 24.81
N GLY A 100 -14.69 12.08 24.09
CA GLY A 100 -13.32 12.43 23.66
C GLY A 100 -12.74 11.44 22.63
N ASP A 101 -13.58 10.76 21.86
CA ASP A 101 -13.20 9.76 20.85
C ASP A 101 -12.38 10.39 19.71
N LEU A 102 -12.51 11.70 19.48
CA LEU A 102 -11.70 12.43 18.50
C LEU A 102 -10.25 12.63 18.94
N ASN A 103 -9.94 12.42 20.22
CA ASN A 103 -8.58 12.49 20.74
C ASN A 103 -7.91 11.13 20.84
N LYS A 104 -8.67 10.04 20.64
CA LYS A 104 -8.10 8.69 20.60
C LYS A 104 -7.16 8.54 19.39
N PRO A 105 -6.02 7.83 19.56
CA PRO A 105 -5.18 7.47 18.43
C PRO A 105 -5.98 6.61 17.46
N LEU A 106 -5.69 6.74 16.16
CA LEU A 106 -6.31 5.87 15.15
C LEU A 106 -5.96 4.41 15.47
N SER A 107 -6.96 3.54 15.38
CA SER A 107 -6.73 2.12 15.59
C SER A 107 -5.96 1.50 14.41
N ASN A 108 -5.42 0.31 14.63
CA ASN A 108 -4.84 -0.53 13.57
C ASN A 108 -5.92 -1.30 12.78
N GLN A 109 -7.20 -0.91 12.91
CA GLN A 109 -8.32 -1.50 12.21
C GLN A 109 -8.86 -0.52 11.18
N ASN A 110 -9.10 -1.02 9.97
CA ASN A 110 -9.76 -0.29 8.91
C ASN A 110 -11.04 -1.01 8.51
N LEU A 111 -11.94 -0.27 7.87
CA LEU A 111 -12.97 -0.80 7.01
C LEU A 111 -12.58 -0.64 5.55
N ILE A 112 -13.22 -1.40 4.68
CA ILE A 112 -13.22 -1.20 3.24
C ILE A 112 -14.65 -1.01 2.71
N THR A 113 -14.79 -0.16 1.69
CA THR A 113 -16.03 0.03 0.92
C THR A 113 -15.93 -0.70 -0.43
N TRP A 114 -17.00 -1.39 -0.84
CA TRP A 114 -17.08 -2.04 -2.18
C TRP A 114 -18.16 -1.43 -3.08
N LYS A 115 -18.97 -0.55 -2.52
CA LYS A 115 -20.01 0.25 -3.17
C LYS A 115 -19.98 1.64 -2.53
N ASP A 116 -20.73 2.58 -3.07
CA ASP A 116 -20.96 3.84 -2.37
C ASP A 116 -21.69 3.56 -1.06
N THR A 117 -21.06 3.96 0.04
CA THR A 117 -21.41 3.57 1.40
C THR A 117 -22.01 4.79 2.11
N PRO A 118 -23.28 4.74 2.54
CA PRO A 118 -23.88 5.80 3.34
C PRO A 118 -23.14 6.00 4.67
N VAL A 119 -22.97 7.27 5.04
CA VAL A 119 -22.40 7.69 6.31
C VAL A 119 -23.48 8.41 7.10
N TYR A 120 -23.57 8.15 8.40
CA TYR A 120 -24.64 8.63 9.27
C TYR A 120 -24.13 9.53 10.39
N ASN A 121 -25.02 10.39 10.89
CA ASN A 121 -24.75 11.29 12.02
C ASN A 121 -24.85 10.59 13.39
N ALA A 122 -25.40 9.38 13.45
CA ALA A 122 -25.48 8.55 14.64
C ALA A 122 -25.48 7.05 14.25
N PRO A 123 -25.17 6.10 15.16
CA PRO A 123 -25.19 4.66 14.88
C PRO A 123 -26.63 4.13 14.85
N SER A 124 -27.42 4.59 13.88
CA SER A 124 -28.80 4.17 13.66
C SER A 124 -29.21 4.43 12.22
N SER A 125 -29.92 3.47 11.61
CA SER A 125 -30.46 3.61 10.24
C SER A 125 -31.53 4.70 10.12
N GLY A 126 -32.15 5.10 11.25
CA GLY A 126 -33.08 6.24 11.30
C GLY A 126 -32.39 7.60 11.46
N SER A 127 -31.06 7.62 11.60
CA SER A 127 -30.30 8.88 11.69
C SER A 127 -30.28 9.58 10.34
N ALA A 128 -30.32 10.92 10.36
CA ALA A 128 -30.09 11.72 9.16
C ALA A 128 -28.71 11.35 8.55
N PRO A 129 -28.63 11.03 7.25
CA PRO A 129 -27.36 10.75 6.61
C PRO A 129 -26.45 11.98 6.64
N PHE A 130 -25.19 11.74 6.98
CA PHE A 130 -24.11 12.71 6.87
C PHE A 130 -23.67 12.90 5.40
N GLY A 131 -23.62 11.82 4.64
CA GLY A 131 -23.05 11.82 3.29
C GLY A 131 -22.83 10.42 2.77
N THR A 132 -21.92 10.28 1.81
CA THR A 132 -21.47 9.00 1.27
C THR A 132 -19.95 8.94 1.23
N LEU A 133 -19.40 7.74 1.41
CA LEU A 133 -18.04 7.41 0.98
C LEU A 133 -18.10 6.60 -0.29
N SER A 134 -17.25 6.92 -1.27
CA SER A 134 -17.19 6.16 -2.52
C SER A 134 -16.75 4.71 -2.29
N ALA A 135 -17.07 3.85 -3.25
CA ALA A 135 -16.50 2.50 -3.33
C ALA A 135 -14.95 2.50 -3.38
N ASN A 136 -14.36 1.34 -3.08
CA ASN A 136 -12.92 1.09 -3.18
C ASN A 136 -12.04 1.94 -2.24
N LEU A 137 -12.57 2.34 -1.08
CA LEU A 137 -11.82 3.08 -0.06
C LEU A 137 -11.44 2.16 1.11
N ARG A 138 -10.24 2.37 1.65
CA ARG A 138 -9.84 1.83 2.96
C ARG A 138 -9.84 2.99 3.96
N TYR A 139 -10.57 2.84 5.06
CA TYR A 139 -10.79 3.93 6.02
C TYR A 139 -10.58 3.48 7.48
N PRO A 140 -9.92 4.28 8.34
CA PRO A 140 -9.70 3.92 9.74
C PRO A 140 -10.97 3.81 10.57
N ILE A 141 -11.06 2.77 11.38
CA ILE A 141 -12.11 2.59 12.39
C ILE A 141 -11.62 3.20 13.71
N LEU A 142 -12.42 4.05 14.33
CA LEU A 142 -12.18 4.53 15.70
C LEU A 142 -12.72 3.54 16.73
N ASN A 143 -13.96 3.08 16.53
CA ASN A 143 -14.64 2.20 17.46
C ASN A 143 -15.71 1.35 16.75
N LYS A 144 -16.16 0.28 17.41
CA LYS A 144 -17.25 -0.58 16.97
C LYS A 144 -18.35 -0.57 18.03
N LEU A 145 -19.56 -0.23 17.60
CA LEU A 145 -20.71 -0.10 18.48
C LEU A 145 -21.83 -1.00 17.99
N LYS A 146 -22.71 -1.39 18.90
CA LYS A 146 -23.95 -2.09 18.56
C LYS A 146 -25.12 -1.21 18.94
N ASP A 147 -26.10 -1.11 18.04
CA ASP A 147 -27.35 -0.42 18.35
C ASP A 147 -28.34 -1.34 19.10
N ARG A 148 -29.55 -0.82 19.34
CA ARG A 148 -30.61 -1.55 20.06
C ARG A 148 -31.11 -2.79 19.32
N LEU A 149 -30.88 -2.88 18.01
CA LEU A 149 -31.21 -4.03 17.17
C LEU A 149 -30.02 -4.99 17.01
N ASN A 150 -28.94 -4.78 17.78
CA ASN A 150 -27.71 -5.57 17.72
C ASN A 150 -26.98 -5.47 16.35
N GLN A 151 -27.29 -4.45 15.55
CA GLN A 151 -26.56 -4.14 14.31
C GLN A 151 -25.23 -3.46 14.67
N THR A 152 -24.16 -3.87 13.99
CA THR A 152 -22.82 -3.32 14.21
C THR A 152 -22.60 -2.05 13.38
N TRP A 153 -22.00 -1.04 14.01
CA TRP A 153 -21.67 0.25 13.43
C TRP A 153 -20.18 0.54 13.62
N PHE A 154 -19.52 0.93 12.53
CA PHE A 154 -18.16 1.45 12.55
C PHE A 154 -18.20 2.94 12.81
N GLN A 155 -17.64 3.39 13.93
CA GLN A 155 -17.41 4.80 14.19
C GLN A 155 -16.13 5.24 13.48
N ILE A 156 -16.20 6.32 12.73
CA ILE A 156 -15.10 6.89 11.95
C ILE A 156 -14.92 8.38 12.29
N ARG A 157 -13.77 8.93 11.86
CA ARG A 157 -13.49 10.38 11.93
C ARG A 157 -13.49 10.98 10.54
N ILE A 158 -14.23 12.06 10.31
CA ILE A 158 -14.14 12.85 9.09
C ILE A 158 -14.21 14.34 9.45
N GLY A 159 -13.24 15.15 9.02
CA GLY A 159 -13.17 16.59 9.34
C GLY A 159 -13.29 16.91 10.83
N ASN A 160 -12.53 16.19 11.67
CA ASN A 160 -12.61 16.24 13.15
C ASN A 160 -14.04 16.14 13.72
N ARG A 161 -14.90 15.32 13.13
CA ARG A 161 -16.15 14.89 13.74
C ARG A 161 -16.35 13.39 13.63
N LEU A 162 -17.20 12.88 14.52
CA LEU A 162 -17.64 11.49 14.49
C LEU A 162 -18.71 11.30 13.43
N ALA A 163 -18.63 10.17 12.76
CA ALA A 163 -19.62 9.68 11.82
C ALA A 163 -19.67 8.16 11.88
N TRP A 164 -20.75 7.55 11.39
CA TRP A 164 -20.98 6.11 11.52
C TRP A 164 -21.29 5.46 10.19
N ILE A 165 -20.76 4.26 9.99
CA ILE A 165 -21.01 3.41 8.83
C ILE A 165 -21.57 2.08 9.32
N SER A 166 -22.64 1.61 8.68
CA SER A 166 -23.21 0.30 8.94
C SER A 166 -22.25 -0.81 8.51
N SER A 167 -22.10 -1.86 9.33
CA SER A 167 -21.35 -3.06 8.92
C SER A 167 -22.02 -3.88 7.81
N LEU A 168 -23.23 -3.51 7.39
CA LEU A 168 -23.92 -4.08 6.23
C LEU A 168 -23.44 -3.47 4.90
N ASP A 169 -22.87 -2.27 4.95
CA ASP A 169 -22.44 -1.50 3.78
C ASP A 169 -20.92 -1.33 3.65
N ALA A 170 -20.18 -1.81 4.65
CA ALA A 170 -18.73 -1.86 4.69
C ALA A 170 -18.23 -3.11 5.44
N GLN A 171 -16.97 -3.48 5.21
CA GLN A 171 -16.36 -4.70 5.73
C GLN A 171 -15.13 -4.34 6.54
N GLU A 172 -14.85 -5.08 7.61
CA GLU A 172 -13.54 -4.97 8.27
C GLU A 172 -12.42 -5.39 7.32
N ASP A 173 -11.32 -4.64 7.34
CA ASP A 173 -10.15 -4.91 6.52
C ASP A 173 -9.28 -6.00 7.14
N ASN A 174 -9.10 -7.08 6.39
CA ASN A 174 -8.24 -8.20 6.74
C ASN A 174 -6.77 -7.94 6.38
N GLY A 175 -6.47 -6.77 5.83
CA GLY A 175 -5.12 -6.27 5.61
C GLY A 175 -4.73 -6.25 4.14
N LEU A 176 -3.55 -5.70 3.89
CA LEU A 176 -2.99 -5.48 2.57
C LEU A 176 -2.06 -6.64 2.16
N PRO A 177 -2.32 -7.29 1.01
CA PRO A 177 -1.50 -8.40 0.53
C PRO A 177 -0.18 -7.90 -0.09
N ILE A 178 0.94 -8.51 0.32
CA ILE A 178 2.24 -8.37 -0.33
C ILE A 178 2.58 -9.70 -0.99
N LEU A 179 2.60 -9.75 -2.31
CA LEU A 179 2.92 -10.95 -3.08
C LEU A 179 4.43 -11.11 -3.23
N THR A 180 4.90 -12.35 -3.12
CA THR A 180 6.31 -12.70 -3.31
C THR A 180 6.48 -13.66 -4.47
N TYR A 181 7.29 -13.26 -5.44
CA TYR A 181 7.75 -14.05 -6.57
C TYR A 181 9.28 -14.16 -6.57
N HIS A 182 9.84 -15.11 -7.31
CA HIS A 182 11.30 -15.26 -7.48
C HIS A 182 11.63 -15.54 -8.94
N HIS A 183 11.54 -16.79 -9.36
CA HIS A 183 11.94 -17.23 -10.69
C HIS A 183 10.70 -17.34 -11.60
N ILE A 184 10.74 -16.69 -12.77
CA ILE A 184 9.73 -16.85 -13.82
C ILE A 184 10.33 -17.62 -15.00
N LEU A 185 9.71 -18.69 -15.47
CA LEU A 185 10.17 -19.45 -16.64
C LEU A 185 9.01 -19.82 -17.57
N ARG A 186 9.27 -20.02 -18.85
CA ARG A 186 8.28 -20.64 -19.72
C ARG A 186 8.15 -22.13 -19.38
N ASP A 187 6.98 -22.72 -19.62
CA ASP A 187 6.71 -24.11 -19.25
C ASP A 187 7.64 -25.09 -20.00
N GLU A 188 7.93 -24.79 -21.27
CA GLU A 188 8.85 -25.55 -22.11
C GLU A 188 10.33 -25.43 -21.67
N GLU A 189 10.70 -24.30 -21.08
CA GLU A 189 12.06 -24.02 -20.60
C GLU A 189 12.33 -24.61 -19.21
N ASN A 190 11.29 -24.65 -18.37
CA ASN A 190 11.38 -25.09 -17.00
C ASN A 190 11.56 -26.60 -16.95
N THR A 191 12.78 -27.09 -17.19
CA THR A 191 13.12 -28.52 -17.06
C THR A 191 13.75 -28.82 -15.70
N ARG A 192 14.68 -27.96 -15.25
CA ARG A 192 15.43 -28.14 -14.00
C ARG A 192 14.67 -27.70 -12.75
N PHE A 193 13.80 -26.70 -12.85
CA PHE A 193 13.15 -26.06 -11.70
C PHE A 193 11.67 -26.44 -11.56
N ARG A 194 11.22 -27.53 -12.22
CA ARG A 194 9.82 -27.98 -12.24
C ARG A 194 9.25 -28.25 -10.85
N HIS A 195 10.10 -28.64 -9.91
CA HIS A 195 9.71 -28.98 -8.54
C HIS A 195 10.13 -27.91 -7.52
N THR A 196 10.68 -26.79 -7.98
CA THR A 196 11.01 -25.64 -7.12
C THR A 196 9.75 -24.84 -6.86
N SER A 197 9.34 -24.74 -5.58
CA SER A 197 8.09 -24.09 -5.19
C SER A 197 8.02 -22.59 -5.54
N THR A 198 9.17 -21.93 -5.64
CA THR A 198 9.33 -20.49 -5.96
C THR A 198 9.55 -20.20 -7.45
N THR A 199 9.34 -21.19 -8.33
CA THR A 199 9.35 -21.00 -9.79
C THR A 199 7.92 -20.93 -10.32
N THR A 200 7.54 -19.78 -10.87
CA THR A 200 6.21 -19.54 -11.48
C THR A 200 6.33 -19.56 -13.00
N SER A 201 5.34 -20.12 -13.70
CA SER A 201 5.36 -20.07 -15.16
C SER A 201 4.96 -18.69 -15.69
N VAL A 202 5.45 -18.30 -16.86
CA VAL A 202 5.04 -17.05 -17.54
C VAL A 202 3.52 -17.00 -17.71
N ARG A 203 2.91 -18.11 -18.13
CA ARG A 203 1.46 -18.23 -18.29
C ARG A 203 0.71 -18.00 -16.99
N ALA A 204 1.16 -18.64 -15.90
CA ALA A 204 0.54 -18.43 -14.60
C ALA A 204 0.67 -16.97 -14.16
N PHE A 205 1.87 -16.39 -14.25
CA PHE A 205 2.10 -14.99 -13.89
C PHE A 205 1.23 -14.03 -14.70
N ASN A 206 1.12 -14.23 -16.02
CA ASN A 206 0.25 -13.43 -16.87
C ASN A 206 -1.22 -13.52 -16.45
N ASN A 207 -1.74 -14.73 -16.20
CA ASN A 207 -3.13 -14.91 -15.77
C ASN A 207 -3.40 -14.25 -14.40
N GLN A 208 -2.42 -14.28 -13.51
CA GLN A 208 -2.48 -13.63 -12.20
C GLN A 208 -2.53 -12.10 -12.35
N MET A 209 -1.72 -11.51 -13.23
CA MET A 209 -1.75 -10.07 -13.50
C MET A 209 -3.03 -9.65 -14.22
N ALA A 210 -3.50 -10.42 -15.20
CA ALA A 210 -4.79 -10.20 -15.86
C ALA A 210 -5.93 -10.17 -14.84
N TRP A 211 -5.98 -11.15 -13.94
CA TRP A 211 -7.01 -11.19 -12.90
C TRP A 211 -6.95 -9.99 -11.96
N LEU A 212 -5.76 -9.57 -11.53
CA LEU A 212 -5.62 -8.34 -10.72
C LEU A 212 -6.18 -7.13 -11.46
N ARG A 213 -5.89 -7.00 -12.75
CA ARG A 213 -6.38 -5.90 -13.59
C ARG A 213 -7.89 -5.93 -13.73
N ASP A 214 -8.45 -7.09 -14.08
CA ASP A 214 -9.89 -7.30 -14.28
C ASP A 214 -10.69 -7.08 -13.00
N GLN A 215 -10.11 -7.43 -11.85
CA GLN A 215 -10.72 -7.18 -10.55
C GLN A 215 -10.54 -5.73 -10.06
N GLY A 216 -9.79 -4.90 -10.77
CA GLY A 216 -9.57 -3.49 -10.43
C GLY A 216 -8.57 -3.27 -9.29
N TYR A 217 -7.61 -4.17 -9.10
CA TYR A 217 -6.52 -3.97 -8.15
C TYR A 217 -5.53 -2.93 -8.66
N THR A 218 -5.04 -2.11 -7.73
CA THR A 218 -3.93 -1.19 -7.94
C THR A 218 -2.67 -1.73 -7.28
N THR A 219 -1.55 -1.73 -8.01
CA THR A 219 -0.25 -2.07 -7.43
C THR A 219 0.35 -0.89 -6.67
N LEU A 220 0.82 -1.14 -5.45
CA LEU A 220 1.45 -0.14 -4.61
C LEU A 220 2.97 -0.28 -4.61
N THR A 221 3.62 0.88 -4.46
CA THR A 221 5.04 0.96 -4.12
C THR A 221 5.26 0.67 -2.64
N MET A 222 6.50 0.28 -2.27
CA MET A 222 6.87 0.13 -0.87
C MET A 222 6.80 1.45 -0.07
N TYR A 223 6.93 2.60 -0.74
CA TYR A 223 6.73 3.92 -0.11
C TYR A 223 5.28 4.15 0.31
N GLN A 224 4.33 3.77 -0.55
CA GLN A 224 2.90 3.85 -0.21
C GLN A 224 2.54 2.88 0.91
N LEU A 225 3.12 1.67 0.88
CA LEU A 225 2.99 0.70 1.97
C LEU A 225 3.54 1.25 3.29
N GLU A 226 4.70 1.93 3.25
CA GLU A 226 5.27 2.58 4.44
C GLU A 226 4.33 3.64 5.00
N GLY A 227 3.79 4.50 4.14
CA GLY A 227 2.78 5.49 4.53
C GLY A 227 1.59 4.85 5.23
N TYR A 228 1.10 3.72 4.69
CA TYR A 228 0.00 2.96 5.28
C TYR A 228 0.33 2.32 6.63
N VAL A 229 1.45 1.61 6.73
CA VAL A 229 1.92 0.99 7.98
C VAL A 229 2.11 2.05 9.07
N ARG A 230 2.51 3.27 8.70
CA ARG A 230 2.72 4.39 9.61
C ARG A 230 1.47 5.26 9.84
N ASN A 231 0.29 4.88 9.35
CA ASN A 231 -0.96 5.65 9.50
C ASN A 231 -0.90 7.06 8.88
N LYS A 232 -0.20 7.22 7.75
CA LYS A 232 0.07 8.50 7.07
C LYS A 232 -0.48 8.58 5.64
N MET A 233 -1.08 7.51 5.12
CA MET A 233 -1.55 7.48 3.74
C MET A 233 -2.84 6.68 3.59
N ASN A 234 -3.82 7.28 2.92
CA ASN A 234 -5.02 6.57 2.47
C ASN A 234 -4.67 5.72 1.25
N LEU A 235 -5.21 4.50 1.19
CA LEU A 235 -5.00 3.57 0.09
C LEU A 235 -6.34 3.05 -0.44
N PRO A 236 -6.43 2.64 -1.71
CA PRO A 236 -7.65 2.02 -2.21
C PRO A 236 -7.86 0.65 -1.56
N ALA A 237 -9.11 0.21 -1.42
CA ALA A 237 -9.44 -1.09 -0.84
C ALA A 237 -8.79 -2.23 -1.63
N LYS A 238 -8.92 -2.21 -2.97
CA LYS A 238 -8.31 -3.15 -3.91
C LYS A 238 -6.87 -2.72 -4.23
N ALA A 239 -5.98 -3.02 -3.30
CA ALA A 239 -4.56 -2.74 -3.44
C ALA A 239 -3.71 -3.99 -3.17
N VAL A 240 -2.57 -4.09 -3.84
CA VAL A 240 -1.60 -5.18 -3.66
C VAL A 240 -0.17 -4.65 -3.84
N VAL A 241 0.79 -5.17 -3.11
CA VAL A 241 2.21 -4.94 -3.37
C VAL A 241 2.77 -6.19 -4.06
N ILE A 242 3.53 -6.02 -5.14
CA ILE A 242 4.17 -7.12 -5.86
C ILE A 242 5.68 -7.04 -5.63
N THR A 243 6.27 -8.11 -5.10
CA THR A 243 7.70 -8.18 -4.79
C THR A 243 8.37 -9.37 -5.47
N PHE A 244 9.62 -9.17 -5.89
CA PHE A 244 10.48 -10.19 -6.48
C PHE A 244 11.79 -10.24 -5.70
N ASP A 245 12.16 -11.41 -5.20
CA ASP A 245 13.42 -11.61 -4.48
C ASP A 245 14.54 -12.09 -5.44
N ASP A 246 15.77 -12.16 -4.93
CA ASP A 246 17.00 -12.65 -5.57
C ASP A 246 17.66 -11.80 -6.68
N GLY A 247 16.89 -11.07 -7.48
CA GLY A 247 17.41 -10.33 -8.64
C GLY A 247 17.75 -11.21 -9.85
N LEU A 248 16.90 -12.21 -10.12
CA LEU A 248 17.08 -13.16 -11.22
C LEU A 248 16.85 -12.51 -12.60
N LYS A 249 17.65 -12.92 -13.59
CA LYS A 249 17.56 -12.46 -15.00
C LYS A 249 16.22 -12.84 -15.66
N SER A 250 15.57 -13.90 -15.20
CA SER A 250 14.22 -14.27 -15.62
C SER A 250 13.18 -13.19 -15.34
N VAL A 251 13.35 -12.40 -14.27
CA VAL A 251 12.40 -11.34 -13.89
C VAL A 251 12.42 -10.22 -14.93
N SER A 252 13.59 -9.73 -15.31
CA SER A 252 13.69 -8.72 -16.38
C SER A 252 13.25 -9.28 -17.74
N ARG A 253 13.48 -10.58 -17.99
CA ARG A 253 13.12 -11.21 -19.25
C ARG A 253 11.62 -11.46 -19.40
N TYR A 254 10.93 -11.85 -18.33
CA TYR A 254 9.56 -12.36 -18.41
C TYR A 254 8.54 -11.64 -17.53
N ALA A 255 8.90 -11.23 -16.31
CA ALA A 255 7.96 -10.53 -15.44
C ALA A 255 7.79 -9.07 -15.87
N TYR A 256 8.90 -8.40 -16.20
CA TYR A 256 8.92 -7.00 -16.62
C TYR A 256 7.96 -6.67 -17.78
N PRO A 257 8.01 -7.36 -18.95
CA PRO A 257 7.11 -7.02 -20.04
C PRO A 257 5.64 -7.22 -19.69
N VAL A 258 5.31 -8.27 -18.90
CA VAL A 258 3.94 -8.53 -18.45
C VAL A 258 3.45 -7.42 -17.52
N LEU A 259 4.24 -7.06 -16.49
CA LEU A 259 3.86 -5.96 -15.59
C LEU A 259 3.67 -4.64 -16.34
N LYS A 260 4.55 -4.35 -17.29
CA LYS A 260 4.47 -3.15 -18.13
C LYS A 260 3.19 -3.12 -18.96
N GLU A 261 2.80 -4.25 -19.54
CA GLU A 261 1.56 -4.39 -20.33
C GLU A 261 0.31 -4.08 -19.50
N TYR A 262 0.25 -4.53 -18.24
CA TYR A 262 -0.89 -4.25 -17.35
C TYR A 262 -0.80 -2.90 -16.61
N GLY A 263 0.27 -2.12 -16.82
CA GLY A 263 0.50 -0.85 -16.12
C GLY A 263 0.75 -1.01 -14.62
N PHE A 264 1.36 -2.14 -14.24
CA PHE A 264 1.65 -2.49 -12.84
C PHE A 264 3.09 -2.18 -12.47
N ASN A 265 3.27 -1.78 -11.21
CA ASN A 265 4.57 -1.55 -10.60
C ASN A 265 4.91 -2.68 -9.61
N ALA A 266 6.20 -2.95 -9.44
CA ALA A 266 6.69 -3.95 -8.50
C ALA A 266 7.98 -3.49 -7.81
N THR A 267 8.40 -4.25 -6.79
CA THR A 267 9.68 -4.07 -6.11
C THR A 267 10.58 -5.27 -6.35
N ALA A 268 11.83 -5.05 -6.75
CA ALA A 268 12.84 -6.09 -6.85
C ALA A 268 13.83 -5.96 -5.68
N PHE A 269 13.83 -6.94 -4.78
CA PHE A 269 14.86 -7.09 -3.75
C PHE A 269 16.07 -7.82 -4.34
N ILE A 270 17.17 -7.09 -4.53
CA ILE A 270 18.36 -7.57 -5.25
C ILE A 270 19.45 -7.99 -4.27
N ILE A 271 20.03 -9.18 -4.49
CA ILE A 271 21.26 -9.58 -3.81
C ILE A 271 22.42 -8.85 -4.51
N SER A 272 22.88 -7.76 -3.91
CA SER A 272 23.76 -6.80 -4.60
C SER A 272 25.12 -7.37 -5.00
N SER A 273 25.61 -8.42 -4.34
CA SER A 273 26.84 -9.12 -4.77
C SER A 273 26.67 -10.03 -5.99
N ARG A 274 25.44 -10.37 -6.37
CA ARG A 274 25.15 -11.28 -7.49
C ARG A 274 24.92 -10.56 -8.81
N ILE A 275 24.80 -9.23 -8.79
CA ILE A 275 24.67 -8.38 -9.98
C ILE A 275 25.85 -8.64 -10.93
N LYS A 276 25.56 -8.79 -12.21
CA LYS A 276 26.60 -9.03 -13.23
C LYS A 276 27.06 -7.72 -13.88
N GLY A 277 28.35 -7.64 -14.21
CA GLY A 277 28.88 -6.50 -14.97
C GLY A 277 28.28 -6.42 -16.38
N HIS A 278 28.07 -7.57 -17.02
CA HIS A 278 27.51 -7.68 -18.37
C HIS A 278 26.40 -8.73 -18.45
N PRO A 279 25.46 -8.60 -19.42
CA PRO A 279 24.41 -9.59 -19.62
C PRO A 279 24.98 -10.99 -19.89
N GLN A 280 24.44 -11.99 -19.20
CA GLN A 280 24.76 -13.40 -19.47
C GLN A 280 23.96 -13.92 -20.68
N LYS A 281 24.50 -14.85 -21.48
CA LYS A 281 23.68 -15.61 -22.46
C LYS A 281 22.58 -16.36 -21.71
N TRP A 282 21.33 -16.26 -22.16
CA TRP A 282 20.19 -16.90 -21.49
C TRP A 282 20.36 -18.44 -21.46
N ASP A 283 20.30 -19.02 -20.26
CA ASP A 283 20.19 -20.47 -20.04
C ASP A 283 19.16 -20.75 -18.94
N PRO A 284 17.94 -21.22 -19.28
CA PRO A 284 16.86 -21.46 -18.32
C PRO A 284 17.15 -22.64 -17.37
N ARG A 285 18.23 -23.40 -17.61
CA ARG A 285 18.66 -24.49 -16.73
C ARG A 285 19.60 -24.00 -15.63
N SER A 286 19.84 -22.69 -15.51
CA SER A 286 20.73 -22.11 -14.50
C SER A 286 20.08 -20.93 -13.78
N LEU A 287 20.50 -20.67 -12.55
CA LEU A 287 20.13 -19.43 -11.86
C LEU A 287 21.05 -18.31 -12.34
N GLN A 288 20.52 -17.46 -13.20
CA GLN A 288 21.21 -16.30 -13.75
C GLN A 288 20.69 -15.03 -13.07
N PHE A 289 21.59 -14.08 -12.85
CA PHE A 289 21.29 -12.83 -12.15
C PHE A 289 21.36 -11.68 -13.13
N MET A 290 20.56 -10.64 -12.88
CA MET A 290 20.54 -9.47 -13.75
C MET A 290 21.91 -8.78 -13.76
N SER A 291 22.26 -8.25 -14.92
CA SER A 291 23.36 -7.32 -15.09
C SER A 291 22.98 -5.89 -14.72
N VAL A 292 23.96 -5.01 -14.57
CA VAL A 292 23.75 -3.56 -14.38
C VAL A 292 22.84 -3.00 -15.49
N GLN A 293 23.05 -3.40 -16.74
CA GLN A 293 22.24 -2.96 -17.87
C GLN A 293 20.79 -3.42 -17.76
N GLU A 294 20.56 -4.66 -17.35
CA GLU A 294 19.21 -5.23 -17.22
C GLU A 294 18.45 -4.61 -16.05
N ILE A 295 19.12 -4.31 -14.93
CA ILE A 295 18.48 -3.61 -13.80
C ILE A 295 18.07 -2.20 -14.23
N LYS A 296 18.95 -1.45 -14.93
CA LYS A 296 18.63 -0.11 -15.45
C LYS A 296 17.45 -0.12 -16.43
N ALA A 297 17.32 -1.18 -17.24
CA ALA A 297 16.29 -1.29 -18.26
C ALA A 297 14.87 -1.51 -17.72
N ILE A 298 14.71 -1.90 -16.45
CA ILE A 298 13.41 -2.24 -15.86
C ILE A 298 12.88 -1.22 -14.84
N GLN A 299 13.61 -0.12 -14.61
CA GLN A 299 13.33 0.83 -13.51
C GLN A 299 12.06 1.67 -13.71
N ASP A 300 11.47 1.66 -14.90
CA ASP A 300 10.16 2.26 -15.16
C ASP A 300 9.01 1.46 -14.52
N VAL A 301 9.25 0.20 -14.17
CA VAL A 301 8.27 -0.72 -13.54
C VAL A 301 8.74 -1.16 -12.15
N PHE A 302 10.05 -1.33 -11.95
CA PHE A 302 10.62 -1.89 -10.74
C PHE A 302 11.33 -0.86 -9.87
N ASP A 303 10.89 -0.78 -8.61
CA ASP A 303 11.66 -0.18 -7.53
C ASP A 303 12.76 -1.15 -7.05
N ILE A 304 14.02 -0.70 -7.05
CA ILE A 304 15.17 -1.55 -6.71
C ILE A 304 15.51 -1.38 -5.23
N GLN A 305 15.44 -2.48 -4.48
CA GLN A 305 15.60 -2.54 -3.02
C GLN A 305 16.54 -3.69 -2.60
N SER A 306 16.85 -3.80 -1.30
CA SER A 306 17.90 -4.68 -0.81
C SER A 306 17.44 -6.11 -0.54
N HIS A 307 18.18 -7.10 -1.03
CA HIS A 307 18.14 -8.48 -0.54
C HIS A 307 19.48 -8.90 0.07
N THR A 308 20.11 -7.98 0.80
CA THR A 308 21.44 -8.12 1.40
C THR A 308 22.57 -8.13 0.37
N GLN A 309 23.81 -8.00 0.83
CA GLN A 309 24.97 -8.09 -0.03
C GLN A 309 25.40 -9.55 -0.19
N PHE A 310 25.80 -10.23 0.90
CA PHE A 310 26.38 -11.58 0.87
C PHE A 310 25.66 -12.58 1.77
N LEU A 311 24.65 -12.15 2.53
CA LEU A 311 23.97 -12.98 3.54
C LEU A 311 22.89 -13.92 2.98
N HIS A 312 22.64 -13.89 1.66
CA HIS A 312 21.71 -14.82 1.01
C HIS A 312 22.32 -16.22 0.79
N ARG A 313 22.56 -16.94 1.89
CA ARG A 313 23.05 -18.32 1.93
C ARG A 313 22.48 -19.07 3.13
N VAL A 314 22.61 -20.38 3.10
CA VAL A 314 22.35 -21.24 4.25
C VAL A 314 23.63 -21.93 4.71
N ASP A 315 23.67 -22.36 5.97
CA ASP A 315 24.73 -23.20 6.52
C ASP A 315 24.54 -24.68 6.13
N GLY A 316 25.39 -25.56 6.67
CA GLY A 316 25.32 -27.01 6.42
C GLY A 316 24.03 -27.68 6.89
N TYR A 317 23.28 -27.04 7.79
CA TYR A 317 22.00 -27.50 8.32
C TYR A 317 20.80 -26.83 7.64
N LYS A 318 21.04 -26.07 6.56
CA LYS A 318 20.03 -25.30 5.83
C LYS A 318 19.42 -24.15 6.63
N HIS A 319 20.08 -23.66 7.69
CA HIS A 319 19.64 -22.46 8.38
C HIS A 319 20.20 -21.20 7.69
N PRO A 320 19.43 -20.09 7.63
CA PRO A 320 19.92 -18.84 7.07
C PRO A 320 21.18 -18.34 7.77
N ILE A 321 22.27 -18.11 7.03
CA ILE A 321 23.55 -17.70 7.65
C ILE A 321 23.45 -16.35 8.36
N LEU A 322 22.46 -15.52 7.99
CA LEU A 322 22.21 -14.24 8.62
C LEU A 322 22.02 -14.38 10.14
N LEU A 323 21.36 -15.45 10.60
CA LEU A 323 21.08 -15.69 12.02
C LEU A 323 22.33 -16.02 12.85
N SER A 324 23.33 -16.64 12.21
CA SER A 324 24.60 -16.99 12.86
C SER A 324 25.62 -15.85 12.85
N ARG A 325 25.34 -14.73 12.19
CA ARG A 325 26.25 -13.57 12.17
C ARG A 325 26.08 -12.67 13.39
N SER A 326 27.18 -11.99 13.74
CA SER A 326 27.14 -10.93 14.74
C SER A 326 26.40 -9.70 14.19
N TYR A 327 25.88 -8.88 15.10
CA TYR A 327 25.19 -7.63 14.74
C TYR A 327 26.02 -6.75 13.78
N HIS A 328 27.32 -6.54 14.07
CA HIS A 328 28.19 -5.71 13.23
C HIS A 328 28.37 -6.24 11.81
N VAL A 329 28.43 -7.57 11.64
CA VAL A 329 28.52 -8.19 10.31
C VAL A 329 27.22 -7.97 9.53
N ILE A 330 26.07 -8.09 10.19
CA ILE A 330 24.77 -7.86 9.54
C ILE A 330 24.63 -6.40 9.14
N LEU A 331 24.94 -5.47 10.05
CA LEU A 331 24.90 -4.03 9.79
C LEU A 331 25.78 -3.65 8.61
N PHE A 332 27.04 -4.10 8.61
CA PHE A 332 27.98 -3.81 7.52
C PHE A 332 27.51 -4.37 6.16
N ASP A 333 26.94 -5.57 6.15
CA ASP A 333 26.39 -6.19 4.94
C ASP A 333 25.20 -5.36 4.39
N PHE A 334 24.28 -4.97 5.26
CA PHE A 334 23.12 -4.15 4.91
C PHE A 334 23.51 -2.78 4.35
N GLU A 335 24.42 -2.07 5.01
CA GLU A 335 24.93 -0.79 4.51
C GLU A 335 25.64 -0.95 3.16
N ARG A 336 26.44 -2.00 3.00
CA ARG A 336 27.15 -2.27 1.74
C ARG A 336 26.17 -2.55 0.61
N SER A 337 25.09 -3.28 0.90
CA SER A 337 24.02 -3.53 -0.05
C SER A 337 23.34 -2.25 -0.50
N ARG A 338 22.98 -1.36 0.44
CA ARG A 338 22.42 -0.03 0.12
C ARG A 338 23.36 0.79 -0.75
N ARG A 339 24.65 0.89 -0.37
CA ARG A 339 25.66 1.62 -1.14
C ARG A 339 25.82 1.08 -2.56
N ALA A 340 25.83 -0.24 -2.72
CA ALA A 340 25.94 -0.86 -4.04
C ALA A 340 24.71 -0.61 -4.92
N LEU A 341 23.52 -0.61 -4.33
CA LEU A 341 22.24 -0.41 -5.04
C LEU A 341 21.88 1.07 -5.26
N ALA A 342 22.56 2.00 -4.58
CA ALA A 342 22.36 3.45 -4.73
C ALA A 342 22.52 3.97 -6.16
N GLN A 343 23.30 3.25 -6.99
CA GLN A 343 23.47 3.56 -8.42
C GLN A 343 22.19 3.35 -9.25
N PHE A 344 21.23 2.58 -8.74
CA PHE A 344 19.93 2.35 -9.37
C PHE A 344 18.84 3.15 -8.63
N ASN A 345 18.88 3.15 -7.31
CA ASN A 345 17.90 3.84 -6.49
C ASN A 345 18.61 4.56 -5.33
N PRO A 346 18.65 5.90 -5.28
CA PRO A 346 19.28 6.61 -4.17
C PRO A 346 18.55 6.40 -2.83
N ARG A 347 17.31 5.91 -2.86
CA ARG A 347 16.45 5.65 -1.69
C ARG A 347 16.23 4.15 -1.49
N VAL A 348 17.33 3.40 -1.28
CA VAL A 348 17.27 1.98 -0.89
C VAL A 348 16.83 1.87 0.58
N LEU A 349 15.54 2.00 0.83
CA LEU A 349 14.94 2.09 2.16
C LEU A 349 14.31 0.78 2.64
N TYR A 350 14.25 -0.25 1.80
CA TYR A 350 13.54 -1.49 2.12
C TYR A 350 14.44 -2.72 1.95
N VAL A 351 14.24 -3.71 2.82
CA VAL A 351 15.00 -4.97 2.78
C VAL A 351 14.09 -6.19 2.87
N SER A 352 14.37 -7.22 2.06
CA SER A 352 13.80 -8.56 2.24
C SER A 352 14.83 -9.43 2.96
N TYR A 353 14.43 -10.09 4.05
CA TYR A 353 15.35 -11.00 4.75
C TYR A 353 15.52 -12.31 3.96
N PRO A 354 16.76 -12.74 3.68
CA PRO A 354 17.02 -14.01 3.01
C PRO A 354 16.33 -15.18 3.71
N PHE A 355 15.56 -15.95 2.92
CA PHE A 355 14.76 -17.09 3.40
C PHE A 355 13.75 -16.74 4.51
N GLY A 356 13.52 -15.45 4.78
CA GLY A 356 12.73 -14.96 5.92
C GLY A 356 13.39 -15.12 7.28
N GLY A 357 14.69 -15.44 7.32
CA GLY A 357 15.43 -15.55 8.58
C GLY A 357 15.70 -14.17 9.17
N TYR A 358 15.15 -13.91 10.36
CA TYR A 358 15.44 -12.71 11.14
C TYR A 358 15.53 -13.03 12.65
N ASP A 359 16.24 -12.19 13.39
CA ASP A 359 16.29 -12.15 14.85
C ASP A 359 16.43 -10.70 15.33
N ASN A 360 16.55 -10.47 16.64
CA ASN A 360 16.69 -9.13 17.21
C ASN A 360 17.94 -8.39 16.69
N LYS A 361 19.04 -9.10 16.41
CA LYS A 361 20.26 -8.48 15.86
C LYS A 361 19.99 -7.99 14.45
N ALA A 362 19.33 -8.80 13.63
CA ALA A 362 18.98 -8.46 12.25
C ALA A 362 18.01 -7.28 12.17
N ILE A 363 16.98 -7.27 13.02
CA ILE A 363 16.01 -6.16 13.09
C ILE A 363 16.73 -4.87 13.48
N LYS A 364 17.56 -4.90 14.53
CA LYS A 364 18.33 -3.74 14.96
C LYS A 364 19.29 -3.26 13.86
N ALA A 365 20.02 -4.18 13.24
CA ALA A 365 20.92 -3.85 12.14
C ALA A 365 20.19 -3.27 10.93
N ALA A 366 18.99 -3.75 10.61
CA ALA A 366 18.18 -3.20 9.51
C ALA A 366 17.81 -1.74 9.78
N ASN A 367 17.34 -1.45 10.99
CA ASN A 367 17.02 -0.09 11.42
C ASN A 367 18.26 0.82 11.39
N ASP A 368 19.37 0.38 11.96
CA ASP A 368 20.59 1.19 12.07
C ASP A 368 21.29 1.40 10.71
N ALA A 369 21.13 0.45 9.76
CA ALA A 369 21.53 0.64 8.36
C ALA A 369 20.66 1.66 7.61
N GLY A 370 19.60 2.16 8.25
CA GLY A 370 18.68 3.17 7.72
C GLY A 370 17.51 2.60 6.94
N PHE A 371 17.23 1.29 6.99
CA PHE A 371 16.02 0.75 6.37
C PHE A 371 14.79 1.20 7.15
N HIS A 372 13.71 1.45 6.42
CA HIS A 372 12.44 1.91 6.98
C HIS A 372 11.45 0.76 7.16
N LEU A 373 11.47 -0.22 6.25
CA LEU A 373 10.68 -1.44 6.33
C LEU A 373 11.55 -2.66 6.03
N ALA A 374 11.14 -3.79 6.57
CA ALA A 374 11.64 -5.10 6.16
C ALA A 374 10.51 -6.13 6.02
N VAL A 375 10.64 -6.97 5.00
CA VAL A 375 9.67 -8.02 4.68
C VAL A 375 10.22 -9.41 5.00
N THR A 376 9.32 -10.29 5.44
CA THR A 376 9.63 -11.67 5.88
C THR A 376 8.97 -12.70 4.96
N THR A 377 9.04 -13.98 5.32
CA THR A 377 8.29 -15.06 4.65
C THR A 377 7.09 -15.54 5.46
N VAL A 378 6.80 -14.88 6.60
CA VAL A 378 5.64 -15.20 7.43
C VAL A 378 4.37 -14.92 6.62
N LYS A 379 3.52 -15.95 6.48
CA LYS A 379 2.28 -15.87 5.73
C LYS A 379 1.31 -14.90 6.40
N GLY A 380 0.86 -13.88 5.67
CA GLY A 380 -0.19 -12.99 6.13
C GLY A 380 -0.27 -11.69 5.36
N LYS A 381 -1.30 -10.90 5.68
CA LYS A 381 -1.49 -9.54 5.17
C LYS A 381 -1.00 -8.51 6.18
N VAL A 382 -0.65 -7.33 5.68
CA VAL A 382 -0.14 -6.22 6.48
C VAL A 382 -1.28 -5.31 6.91
N LYS A 383 -1.30 -4.94 8.19
CA LYS A 383 -2.23 -3.98 8.76
C LYS A 383 -1.50 -2.68 9.14
N PRO A 384 -2.22 -1.55 9.28
CA PRO A 384 -1.61 -0.34 9.81
C PRO A 384 -1.08 -0.61 11.22
N GLY A 385 0.07 -0.01 11.57
CA GLY A 385 0.73 -0.23 12.84
C GLY A 385 1.39 -1.60 13.04
N ASP A 386 1.39 -2.48 12.03
CA ASP A 386 2.26 -3.67 12.05
C ASP A 386 3.73 -3.27 12.23
N ASN A 387 4.54 -4.15 12.84
CA ASN A 387 5.95 -3.87 13.02
C ASN A 387 6.63 -3.66 11.66
N PRO A 388 7.23 -2.48 11.39
CA PRO A 388 7.75 -2.12 10.07
C PRO A 388 8.87 -3.06 9.60
N PHE A 389 9.57 -3.72 10.52
CA PHE A 389 10.67 -4.63 10.19
C PHE A 389 10.26 -6.11 10.13
N LEU A 390 8.96 -6.43 10.27
CA LEU A 390 8.45 -7.81 10.30
C LEU A 390 7.23 -7.99 9.40
N LEU A 391 7.19 -7.27 8.27
CA LEU A 391 6.02 -7.30 7.40
C LEU A 391 5.84 -8.69 6.77
N LYS A 392 4.60 -9.17 6.83
CA LYS A 392 4.17 -10.49 6.34
C LYS A 392 4.01 -10.44 4.81
N ARG A 393 4.19 -11.57 4.16
CA ARG A 393 4.01 -11.71 2.71
C ARG A 393 3.20 -12.96 2.37
N LEU A 394 2.74 -13.03 1.13
CA LEU A 394 2.01 -14.14 0.55
C LEU A 394 2.85 -14.68 -0.60
N TYR A 395 3.38 -15.89 -0.43
CA TYR A 395 4.01 -16.62 -1.51
C TYR A 395 2.93 -17.04 -2.51
N ILE A 396 3.21 -16.80 -3.79
CA ILE A 396 2.46 -17.40 -4.88
C ILE A 396 3.30 -18.55 -5.39
N LEU A 397 2.93 -19.75 -4.96
CA LEU A 397 3.67 -20.98 -5.27
C LEU A 397 3.31 -21.49 -6.65
N ARG A 398 4.19 -22.32 -7.21
CA ARG A 398 3.99 -23.00 -8.50
C ARG A 398 2.64 -23.70 -8.63
N THR A 399 2.16 -24.31 -7.55
CA THR A 399 0.91 -25.11 -7.51
C THR A 399 -0.34 -24.27 -7.22
N ASP A 400 -0.18 -22.98 -6.90
CA ASP A 400 -1.33 -22.16 -6.55
C ASP A 400 -2.15 -21.88 -7.80
N SER A 401 -3.40 -22.32 -7.78
CA SER A 401 -4.37 -21.95 -8.80
C SER A 401 -4.70 -20.46 -8.71
N LEU A 402 -5.29 -19.91 -9.78
CA LEU A 402 -5.79 -18.53 -9.76
C LEU A 402 -6.82 -18.32 -8.64
N GLU A 403 -7.65 -19.34 -8.37
CA GLU A 403 -8.58 -19.36 -7.25
C GLU A 403 -7.87 -19.25 -5.90
N THR A 404 -6.77 -20.00 -5.72
CA THR A 404 -5.97 -19.95 -4.49
C THR A 404 -5.38 -18.56 -4.28
N MET A 405 -4.80 -17.96 -5.33
CA MET A 405 -4.32 -16.58 -5.28
C MET A 405 -5.47 -15.60 -4.94
N SER A 406 -6.61 -15.73 -5.62
CA SER A 406 -7.79 -14.89 -5.38
C SER A 406 -8.22 -14.92 -3.92
N ARG A 407 -8.31 -16.11 -3.30
CA ARG A 407 -8.64 -16.27 -1.88
C ARG A 407 -7.60 -15.63 -0.96
N LEU A 408 -6.32 -15.73 -1.29
CA LEU A 408 -5.23 -15.13 -0.51
C LEU A 408 -5.26 -13.60 -0.54
N ILE A 409 -5.65 -12.99 -1.66
CA ILE A 409 -5.62 -11.54 -1.85
C ILE A 409 -6.92 -10.88 -1.38
N SER A 410 -8.07 -11.50 -1.68
CA SER A 410 -9.39 -10.94 -1.41
C SER A 410 -9.65 -10.72 0.09
N ASN A 411 -10.38 -9.65 0.42
CA ASN A 411 -10.68 -9.32 1.81
C ASN A 411 -11.52 -10.41 2.49
N GLN A 412 -12.55 -10.88 1.81
CA GLN A 412 -13.34 -12.07 2.13
C GLN A 412 -13.20 -12.99 0.92
N PRO A 413 -12.63 -14.20 1.05
CA PRO A 413 -12.70 -15.19 -0.01
C PRO A 413 -14.18 -15.47 -0.27
N GLN A 414 -14.66 -15.24 -1.49
CA GLN A 414 -15.92 -15.87 -1.89
C GLN A 414 -15.67 -17.39 -1.84
N GLY A 415 -16.60 -18.11 -1.20
CA GLY A 415 -16.50 -19.54 -0.87
C GLY A 415 -15.98 -20.37 -2.03
#